data_AF-A0AAN8FRS1-F1
#
_entry.id   AF-A0AAN8FRS1-F1
#
_cell.length_a   1.000
_cell.length_b   1.000
_cell.length_c   1.000
_cell.angle_alpha   90.00
_cell.angle_beta   90.00
_cell.angle_gamma   90.00
#
_symmetry.space_group_name_H-M   'P 1'
#
loop_
_entity.id
_entity.type
_entity.pdbx_description
1 polymer ?
#
loop_
_entity_poly.entity_id
_entity_poly.type
_entity_poly.pdbx_seq_one_letter_code
_entity_poly.pdbx_strand_id
1 'polypeptide(L)'
;MKIALAILVTAYAVLLVLGGHHSSESGERPPPPEFLNTVNDTVRKEFWEIVKNRALPPEEKKASVLEWGKKYNLETQAQQHEAMIEEWRKTHPMPL
;
A
#
# COMPACT_ATOMS: atom_id res chain seq x y z
N MET A 1 4.38 -17.85 24.68
CA MET A 1 4.29 -17.58 23.23
C MET A 1 4.59 -16.10 22.95
N LYS A 2 5.87 -15.68 23.01
CA LYS A 2 6.29 -14.28 22.80
C LYS A 2 7.59 -14.15 21.99
N ILE A 3 8.13 -15.28 21.52
CA ILE A 3 9.48 -15.37 20.94
C ILE A 3 9.43 -15.46 19.40
N ALA A 4 8.26 -15.75 18.81
CA ALA A 4 8.11 -15.87 17.36
C ALA A 4 8.17 -14.53 16.60
N LEU A 5 7.80 -13.42 17.23
CA LEU A 5 7.79 -12.09 16.58
C LEU A 5 9.19 -11.45 16.50
N ALA A 6 10.12 -11.83 17.36
CA ALA A 6 11.45 -11.20 17.41
C ALA A 6 12.39 -11.65 16.26
N ILE A 7 12.18 -12.85 15.72
CA ILE A 7 13.04 -13.41 14.66
C ILE A 7 12.71 -12.80 13.28
N LEU A 8 11.46 -12.38 13.06
CA LEU A 8 11.05 -11.78 11.78
C LEU A 8 11.60 -10.35 11.59
N VAL A 9 11.81 -9.62 12.69
CA VAL A 9 12.30 -8.23 12.66
C VAL A 9 13.80 -8.15 12.32
N THR A 10 14.59 -9.15 12.71
CA THR A 10 16.05 -9.15 12.52
C THR A 10 16.47 -9.49 11.09
N ALA A 11 15.70 -10.31 10.36
CA ALA A 11 15.96 -10.57 8.94
C ALA A 11 15.61 -9.37 8.03
N TYR A 12 14.72 -8.48 8.47
CA TYR A 12 14.26 -7.31 7.70
C TYR A 12 15.31 -6.19 7.62
N ALA A 13 16.18 -6.05 8.62
CA ALA A 13 17.19 -4.99 8.67
C ALA A 13 18.32 -5.19 7.64
N VAL A 14 18.64 -6.43 7.27
CA VAL A 14 19.70 -6.75 6.29
C VAL A 14 19.24 -6.51 4.85
N LEU A 15 17.93 -6.54 4.58
CA LEU A 15 17.35 -6.29 3.25
C LEU A 15 17.20 -4.80 2.89
N LEU A 16 17.31 -3.89 3.87
CA LEU A 16 17.14 -2.45 3.64
C LEU A 16 18.39 -1.75 3.08
N VAL A 17 19.55 -2.42 3.03
CA VAL A 17 20.83 -1.79 2.63
C VAL A 17 21.21 -2.06 1.16
N LEU A 18 20.54 -2.99 0.46
CA LEU A 18 20.92 -3.42 -0.91
C LEU A 18 19.98 -2.99 -2.04
N GLY A 19 19.00 -2.11 -1.77
CA GLY A 19 17.95 -1.76 -2.75
C GLY A 19 18.04 -0.36 -3.36
N GLY A 20 19.19 0.32 -3.29
CA GLY A 20 19.39 1.60 -3.96
C GLY A 20 19.51 1.43 -5.47
N HIS A 21 18.78 2.27 -6.23
CA HIS A 21 18.76 2.42 -7.69
C HIS A 21 18.03 1.35 -8.53
N HIS A 22 16.80 1.64 -8.99
CA HIS A 22 16.44 1.51 -10.41
C HIS A 22 15.07 2.10 -10.80
N SER A 23 15.14 2.97 -11.81
CA SER A 23 14.21 3.25 -12.91
C SER A 23 12.72 3.57 -12.66
N SER A 24 12.39 4.80 -13.05
CA SER A 24 11.05 5.29 -13.36
C SER A 24 10.44 4.53 -14.54
N GLU A 25 9.64 3.52 -14.23
CA GLU A 25 8.76 2.83 -15.17
C GLU A 25 7.51 3.70 -15.40
N SER A 26 7.39 4.24 -16.61
CA SER A 26 6.30 5.09 -17.11
C SER A 26 5.04 4.26 -17.36
N GLY A 27 4.44 3.73 -16.29
CA GLY A 27 3.05 3.31 -16.31
C GLY A 27 2.20 4.44 -15.74
N GLU A 28 1.09 4.79 -16.40
CA GLU A 28 0.07 5.63 -15.79
C GLU A 28 -0.35 4.95 -14.48
N ARG A 29 -0.16 5.66 -13.36
CA ARG A 29 -0.60 5.20 -12.04
C ARG A 29 -1.83 5.98 -11.64
N PRO A 30 -2.77 5.37 -10.91
CA PRO A 30 -3.87 6.12 -10.32
C PRO A 30 -3.31 7.26 -9.46
N PRO A 31 -3.96 8.43 -9.46
CA PRO A 31 -3.51 9.56 -8.66
C PRO A 31 -3.49 9.18 -7.17
N PRO A 32 -2.54 9.74 -6.39
CA PRO A 32 -2.49 9.49 -4.96
C PRO A 32 -3.76 10.04 -4.28
N PRO A 33 -4.32 9.34 -3.28
CA PRO A 33 -5.49 9.83 -2.56
C PRO A 33 -5.20 11.12 -1.80
N GLU A 34 -6.04 12.14 -1.98
CA GLU A 34 -5.83 13.46 -1.35
C GLU A 34 -5.87 13.41 0.18
N PHE A 35 -6.66 12.51 0.76
CA PHE A 35 -6.76 12.36 2.21
C PHE A 35 -5.45 11.93 2.87
N LEU A 36 -4.51 11.33 2.12
CA LEU A 36 -3.20 10.99 2.66
C LEU A 36 -2.34 12.22 2.96
N ASN A 37 -2.69 13.40 2.43
CA ASN A 37 -1.99 14.64 2.74
C ASN A 37 -2.25 15.12 4.18
N THR A 38 -3.39 14.75 4.75
CA THR A 38 -3.81 15.20 6.09
C THR A 38 -3.46 14.22 7.21
N VAL A 39 -3.15 12.96 6.88
CA VAL A 39 -2.72 11.95 7.86
C VAL A 39 -1.25 12.10 8.24
N ASN A 40 -0.87 11.52 9.39
CA ASN A 40 0.52 11.49 9.85
C ASN A 40 1.43 10.76 8.86
N ASP A 41 2.70 11.16 8.76
CA ASP A 41 3.67 10.58 7.82
C ASP A 41 3.83 9.06 8.01
N THR A 42 3.79 8.57 9.25
CA THR A 42 3.83 7.13 9.55
C THR A 42 2.64 6.39 8.97
N VAL A 43 1.45 6.97 9.13
CA VAL A 43 0.17 6.40 8.65
C VAL A 43 0.16 6.38 7.12
N ARG A 44 0.62 7.45 6.48
CA ARG A 44 0.83 7.54 5.03
C ARG A 44 1.83 6.50 4.53
N LYS A 45 2.93 6.29 5.24
CA LYS A 45 3.96 5.32 4.87
C LYS A 45 3.39 3.90 4.86
N GLU A 46 2.71 3.49 5.93
CA GLU A 46 2.08 2.16 6.01
C GLU A 46 1.09 1.92 4.85
N PHE A 47 0.30 2.93 4.48
CA PHE A 47 -0.60 2.83 3.33
C PHE A 47 0.17 2.54 2.03
N TRP A 48 1.23 3.28 1.75
CA TRP A 48 2.02 3.08 0.54
C TRP A 48 2.77 1.76 0.52
N GLU A 49 3.19 1.25 1.69
CA GLU A 49 3.79 -0.09 1.80
C GLU A 49 2.80 -1.17 1.35
N ILE A 50 1.52 -1.06 1.72
CA ILE A 50 0.47 -1.99 1.29
C ILE A 50 0.22 -1.86 -0.23
N VAL A 51 -0.04 -0.64 -0.71
CA VAL A 51 -0.42 -0.41 -2.12
C VAL A 51 0.70 -0.80 -3.10
N LYS A 52 1.95 -0.46 -2.74
CA LYS A 52 3.12 -0.74 -3.60
C LYS A 52 3.61 -2.18 -3.49
N ASN A 53 3.10 -3.00 -2.57
CA ASN A 53 3.53 -4.38 -2.42
C ASN A 53 3.18 -5.20 -3.68
N ARG A 54 4.16 -5.50 -4.53
CA ARG A 54 3.93 -6.25 -5.77
C ARG A 54 3.65 -7.74 -5.54
N ALA A 55 3.92 -8.25 -4.34
CA ALA A 55 3.67 -9.65 -3.99
C ALA A 55 2.21 -9.95 -3.67
N LEU A 56 1.41 -8.93 -3.30
CA LEU A 56 0.01 -9.11 -2.96
C LEU A 56 -0.89 -9.00 -4.19
N PRO A 57 -1.86 -9.93 -4.37
CA PRO A 57 -2.89 -9.77 -5.38
C PRO A 57 -3.80 -8.56 -5.05
N PRO A 58 -4.54 -8.02 -6.03
CA PRO A 58 -5.37 -6.84 -5.84
C PRO A 58 -6.42 -6.98 -4.73
N GLU A 59 -6.98 -8.17 -4.55
CA GLU A 59 -8.00 -8.45 -3.53
C GLU A 59 -7.41 -8.42 -2.10
N GLU A 60 -6.20 -8.94 -1.92
CA GLU A 60 -5.52 -8.88 -0.62
C GLU A 60 -5.00 -7.48 -0.30
N LYS A 61 -4.60 -6.71 -1.31
CA LYS A 61 -4.31 -5.28 -1.15
C LYS A 61 -5.54 -4.52 -0.67
N LYS A 62 -6.69 -4.75 -1.29
CA LYS A 62 -7.98 -4.16 -0.90
C LYS A 62 -8.31 -4.48 0.55
N ALA A 63 -8.23 -5.75 0.94
CA ALA A 63 -8.47 -6.16 2.33
C ALA A 63 -7.50 -5.45 3.30
N SER A 64 -6.21 -5.42 2.98
CA SER A 64 -5.18 -4.77 3.79
C SER A 64 -5.41 -3.26 3.94
N VAL A 65 -5.84 -2.56 2.88
CA VAL A 65 -6.16 -1.12 2.92
C VAL A 65 -7.40 -0.86 3.78
N LEU A 66 -8.42 -1.72 3.72
CA LEU A 66 -9.60 -1.61 4.57
C LEU A 66 -9.28 -1.86 6.06
N GLU A 67 -8.43 -2.85 6.36
CA GLU A 67 -7.97 -3.11 7.73
C GLU A 67 -7.11 -1.95 8.27
N TRP A 68 -6.22 -1.41 7.43
CA TRP A 68 -5.46 -0.20 7.75
C TRP A 68 -6.40 1.00 8.03
N GLY A 69 -7.46 1.15 7.23
CA GLY A 69 -8.48 2.16 7.44
C GLY A 69 -9.16 2.01 8.81
N LYS A 70 -9.55 0.80 9.19
CA LYS A 70 -10.12 0.50 10.51
C LYS A 70 -9.16 0.84 11.65
N LYS A 71 -7.88 0.46 11.53
CA LYS A 71 -6.84 0.72 12.54
C LYS A 71 -6.71 2.22 12.88
N TYR A 72 -6.92 3.09 11.89
CA TYR A 72 -6.75 4.54 12.03
C TYR A 72 -8.06 5.34 12.03
N ASN A 73 -9.23 4.69 12.05
CA ASN A 73 -10.55 5.33 11.92
C ASN A 73 -10.71 6.11 10.59
N LEU A 74 -10.11 5.61 9.52
CA LEU A 74 -10.13 6.16 8.15
C LEU A 74 -10.93 5.26 7.19
N GLU A 75 -11.92 4.53 7.71
CA GLU A 75 -12.70 3.54 6.95
C GLU A 75 -13.35 4.15 5.70
N THR A 76 -13.99 5.31 5.85
CA THR A 76 -14.60 6.04 4.72
C THR A 76 -13.57 6.35 3.62
N GLN A 77 -12.37 6.80 4.02
CA GLN A 77 -11.32 7.17 3.08
C GLN A 77 -10.71 5.94 2.38
N ALA A 78 -10.53 4.85 3.12
CA ALA A 78 -10.11 3.56 2.55
C ALA A 78 -11.14 3.06 1.52
N GLN A 79 -12.44 3.16 1.81
CA GLN A 79 -13.49 2.79 0.86
C GLN A 79 -13.50 3.70 -0.38
N GLN A 80 -13.29 5.00 -0.21
CA GLN A 80 -13.20 5.95 -1.33
C GLN A 80 -12.00 5.63 -2.23
N HIS A 81 -10.85 5.26 -1.65
CA HIS A 81 -9.70 4.80 -2.42
C HIS A 81 -10.04 3.58 -3.27
N GLU A 82 -10.66 2.56 -2.68
CA GLU A 82 -11.00 1.34 -3.41
C GLU A 82 -11.99 1.61 -4.56
N ALA A 83 -12.95 2.50 -4.36
CA ALA A 83 -13.87 2.92 -5.42
C ALA A 83 -13.14 3.64 -6.56
N MET A 84 -12.23 4.57 -6.24
CA MET A 84 -11.41 5.27 -7.23
C MET A 84 -10.52 4.30 -8.01
N ILE A 85 -9.89 3.34 -7.35
CA ILE A 85 -9.06 2.32 -8.01
C ILE A 85 -9.88 1.44 -8.94
N GLU A 86 -11.10 1.06 -8.55
CA GLU A 86 -11.99 0.29 -9.41
C GLU A 86 -12.41 1.09 -10.66
N GLU A 87 -12.77 2.36 -10.50
CA GLU A 87 -13.10 3.25 -11.61
C GLU A 87 -11.90 3.48 -12.54
N TRP A 88 -10.72 3.71 -11.96
CA TRP A 88 -9.47 3.86 -12.72
C TRP A 88 -9.14 2.60 -13.52
N ARG A 89 -9.33 1.41 -12.94
CA ARG A 89 -9.14 0.12 -13.66
C ARG A 89 -10.13 -0.07 -14.81
N LYS A 90 -11.36 0.40 -14.67
CA LYS A 90 -12.36 0.33 -15.76
C LYS A 90 -11.99 1.25 -16.93
N THR A 91 -11.47 2.44 -16.62
CA THR A 91 -11.08 3.45 -17.62
C THR A 91 -9.71 3.20 -18.24
N HIS A 92 -8.82 2.52 -17.52
CA HIS A 92 -7.46 2.17 -17.93
C HIS A 92 -7.28 0.64 -17.81
N PRO A 93 -7.90 -0.15 -18.70
CA PRO A 93 -7.74 -1.59 -18.70
C PRO A 93 -6.27 -1.93 -18.92
N MET A 94 -5.68 -2.71 -18.01
CA MET A 94 -4.32 -3.21 -18.18
C MET A 94 -4.24 -3.98 -19.50
N PRO A 95 -3.25 -3.71 -20.36
CA PRO A 95 -3.05 -4.51 -21.57
C PRO A 95 -2.86 -5.98 -21.17
N LEU A 96 -3.58 -6.87 -21.86
CA LEU A 96 -3.52 -8.33 -21.69
C LEU A 96 -2.12 -8.88 -22.01
#